data_AF-A0A2W7BGX8-F1
#
_entry.id   AF-A0A2W7BGX8-F1
#
_cell.length_a   1.000
_cell.length_b   1.000
_cell.length_c   1.000
_cell.angle_alpha   90.00
_cell.angle_beta   90.00
_cell.angle_gamma   90.00
#
_symmetry.space_group_name_H-M   'P 1'
#
loop_
_entity.id
_entity.type
_entity.pdbx_description
1 polymer ?
#
loop_
_entity_poly.entity_id
_entity_poly.type
_entity_poly.pdbx_seq_one_letter_code
_entity_poly.pdbx_strand_id
1 'polypeptide(L)'
;MAEASRPWAESGPAEPITAAVETPGDYRHVLAPSAAGWPVLSHWCVWVEPQSLEGPAARFQLLWLQAVEAALGQWQEHLPLQRVEDPRRAQVLIRRERPPRQQLPTGRSRASHGRATLNLQITARLGVWRLEPRVEVLISPDQRRAAIEATALHELGHAFGLWGHSPDPDDAMAAVPGADPVLRLSPRDLASLRWLYGQPTRFGAPVPSAPVP
;
A
#
# COMPACT_ATOMS: atom_id res chain seq x y z
N MET A 1 -42.56 22.17 -20.02
CA MET A 1 -43.45 22.58 -18.92
C MET A 1 -42.85 22.08 -17.62
N ALA A 2 -42.78 22.98 -16.64
CA ALA A 2 -42.20 22.78 -15.32
C ALA A 2 -43.17 22.07 -14.37
N GLU A 3 -42.64 21.43 -13.32
CA GLU A 3 -43.13 21.34 -11.93
C GLU A 3 -42.58 20.07 -11.27
N ALA A 4 -42.23 19.98 -9.99
CA ALA A 4 -41.87 20.94 -8.95
C ALA A 4 -41.35 20.07 -7.79
N SER A 5 -40.34 20.57 -7.08
CA SER A 5 -39.92 20.05 -5.78
C SER A 5 -41.04 20.19 -4.74
N ARG A 6 -41.14 19.26 -3.77
CA ARG A 6 -41.50 19.55 -2.36
C ARG A 6 -40.96 18.49 -1.38
N PRO A 7 -40.75 18.84 -0.08
CA PRO A 7 -39.62 18.36 0.73
C PRO A 7 -39.98 17.65 2.07
N TRP A 8 -38.91 17.22 2.78
CA TRP A 8 -38.72 17.06 4.24
C TRP A 8 -39.05 15.74 4.96
N ALA A 9 -38.03 15.21 5.65
CA ALA A 9 -38.10 14.84 7.07
C ALA A 9 -36.76 15.16 7.76
N GLU A 10 -36.71 16.25 8.53
CA GLU A 10 -35.73 16.42 9.61
C GLU A 10 -35.80 15.21 10.53
N SER A 11 -34.64 14.60 10.78
CA SER A 11 -34.47 13.69 11.90
C SER A 11 -33.86 14.49 13.04
N GLY A 12 -34.58 14.57 14.16
CA GLY A 12 -34.14 15.19 15.41
C GLY A 12 -32.88 14.53 15.98
N PRO A 13 -32.32 15.07 17.08
CA PRO A 13 -31.02 14.65 17.58
C PRO A 13 -31.09 13.19 18.05
N ALA A 14 -30.19 12.36 17.52
CA ALA A 14 -29.97 11.02 18.02
C ALA A 14 -29.41 11.11 19.46
N GLU A 15 -30.06 10.42 20.39
CA GLU A 15 -29.56 10.25 21.76
C GLU A 15 -28.19 9.55 21.76
N PRO A 16 -27.32 9.85 22.74
CA PRO A 16 -25.97 9.33 22.75
C PRO A 16 -25.98 7.86 23.15
N ILE A 17 -25.76 6.96 22.19
CA ILE A 17 -25.30 5.62 22.51
C ILE A 17 -23.85 5.76 22.98
N THR A 18 -23.68 5.84 24.29
CA THR A 18 -22.40 5.61 24.96
C THR A 18 -22.10 4.11 24.96
N ALA A 19 -21.79 3.59 23.77
CA ALA A 19 -20.98 2.39 23.67
C ALA A 19 -19.53 2.85 23.67
N ALA A 20 -18.76 2.44 24.67
CA ALA A 20 -17.31 2.50 24.59
C ALA A 20 -16.92 1.67 23.36
N VAL A 21 -16.66 2.33 22.24
CA VAL A 21 -15.95 1.74 21.11
C VAL A 21 -14.60 1.37 21.69
N GLU A 22 -14.38 0.08 21.94
CA GLU A 22 -13.02 -0.42 22.13
C GLU A 22 -12.23 0.14 20.96
N THR A 23 -11.30 1.04 21.27
CA THR A 23 -10.42 1.56 20.24
C THR A 23 -9.71 0.33 19.71
N PRO A 24 -9.86 0.01 18.41
CA PRO A 24 -9.14 -1.12 17.85
C PRO A 24 -7.69 -0.96 18.25
N GLY A 25 -7.08 -2.04 18.74
CA GLY A 25 -5.64 -2.02 18.99
C GLY A 25 -4.87 -1.58 17.74
N ASP A 26 -3.60 -1.29 17.90
CA ASP A 26 -2.67 -1.18 16.78
C ASP A 26 -1.60 -2.27 16.91
N TYR A 27 -0.76 -2.43 15.90
CA TYR A 27 0.41 -3.30 15.94
C TYR A 27 1.69 -2.49 15.73
N ARG A 28 1.74 -1.25 16.23
CA ARG A 28 2.89 -0.36 16.05
C ARG A 28 4.20 -0.93 16.61
N HIS A 29 4.08 -1.76 17.64
CA HIS A 29 5.21 -2.33 18.38
C HIS A 29 6.01 -3.36 17.56
N VAL A 30 5.45 -3.89 16.46
CA VAL A 30 6.16 -4.77 15.52
C VAL A 30 6.57 -4.07 14.23
N LEU A 31 6.27 -2.77 14.08
CA LEU A 31 6.74 -2.00 12.94
C LEU A 31 8.24 -1.67 13.11
N ALA A 32 9.00 -1.85 12.04
CA ALA A 32 10.42 -1.57 11.99
C ALA A 32 10.72 -0.32 11.14
N PRO A 33 11.52 0.64 11.64
CA PRO A 33 12.02 1.73 10.82
C PRO A 33 13.12 1.24 9.87
N SER A 34 13.42 2.05 8.85
CA SER A 34 14.64 1.90 8.06
C SER A 34 15.85 2.51 8.78
N ALA A 35 17.05 2.32 8.23
CA ALA A 35 18.26 2.98 8.72
C ALA A 35 18.17 4.53 8.73
N ALA A 36 17.25 5.12 7.94
CA ALA A 36 17.01 6.56 7.91
C ALA A 36 15.71 6.99 8.63
N GLY A 37 15.09 6.10 9.42
CA GLY A 37 13.82 6.34 10.11
C GLY A 37 12.62 5.74 9.39
N TRP A 38 11.42 6.22 9.71
CA TRP A 38 10.16 5.73 9.15
C TRP A 38 10.00 6.10 7.68
N PRO A 39 9.92 5.13 6.74
CA PRO A 39 9.88 5.39 5.29
C PRO A 39 8.49 5.84 4.83
N VAL A 40 8.04 7.00 5.33
CA VAL A 40 6.76 7.63 4.98
C VAL A 40 6.97 8.93 4.22
N LEU A 41 6.03 9.26 3.34
CA LEU A 41 5.97 10.50 2.57
C LEU A 41 4.58 11.12 2.70
N SER A 42 4.49 12.45 2.58
CA SER A 42 3.20 13.14 2.55
C SER A 42 2.42 12.93 1.25
N HIS A 43 3.11 12.52 0.17
CA HIS A 43 2.51 12.21 -1.13
C HIS A 43 3.36 11.14 -1.84
N TRP A 44 2.69 10.18 -2.46
CA TRP A 44 3.34 9.08 -3.16
C TRP A 44 3.01 9.10 -4.65
N CYS A 45 4.04 9.03 -5.48
CA CYS A 45 3.89 8.71 -6.89
C CYS A 45 4.01 7.18 -7.06
N VAL A 46 2.98 6.59 -7.65
CA VAL A 46 2.89 5.15 -7.91
C VAL A 46 2.93 4.91 -9.40
N TRP A 47 3.87 4.08 -9.83
CA TRP A 47 3.90 3.54 -11.19
C TRP A 47 3.45 2.08 -11.15
N VAL A 48 2.58 1.73 -12.09
CA VAL A 48 2.14 0.34 -12.27
C VAL A 48 2.53 -0.08 -13.66
N GLU A 49 3.12 -1.28 -13.76
CA GLU A 49 3.59 -1.82 -15.02
C GLU A 49 2.46 -1.84 -16.07
N PRO A 50 2.67 -1.18 -17.22
CA PRO A 50 1.71 -1.19 -18.31
C PRO A 50 1.40 -2.61 -18.76
N GLN A 51 0.11 -2.88 -18.97
CA GLN A 51 -0.38 -4.16 -19.45
C GLN A 51 -0.84 -4.04 -20.89
N SER A 52 -0.51 -5.03 -21.73
CA SER A 52 -1.07 -5.15 -23.06
C SER A 52 -2.48 -5.75 -22.98
N LEU A 53 -3.48 -4.96 -23.33
CA LEU A 53 -4.88 -5.40 -23.33
C LEU A 53 -5.30 -6.03 -24.67
N GLU A 54 -4.32 -6.44 -25.46
CA GLU A 54 -4.50 -7.08 -26.76
C GLU A 54 -4.05 -8.55 -26.74
N GLY A 55 -4.63 -9.35 -27.64
CA GLY A 55 -4.25 -10.74 -27.82
C GLY A 55 -4.76 -11.72 -26.74
N PRO A 56 -4.32 -12.99 -26.79
CA PRO A 56 -4.89 -14.07 -25.99
C PRO A 56 -4.73 -13.91 -24.47
N ALA A 57 -3.72 -13.16 -24.03
CA ALA A 57 -3.43 -12.94 -22.61
C ALA A 57 -4.15 -11.70 -22.02
N ALA A 58 -4.84 -10.90 -22.84
CA ALA A 58 -5.46 -9.64 -22.44
C ALA A 58 -6.38 -9.78 -21.21
N ARG A 59 -7.18 -10.85 -21.15
CA ARG A 59 -8.08 -11.10 -20.01
C ARG A 59 -7.32 -11.24 -18.69
N PHE A 60 -6.23 -11.99 -18.68
CA PHE A 60 -5.45 -12.22 -17.46
C PHE A 60 -4.68 -10.96 -17.03
N GLN A 61 -4.22 -10.19 -18.00
CA GLN A 61 -3.59 -8.90 -17.78
C GLN A 61 -4.57 -7.88 -17.18
N LEU A 62 -5.78 -7.80 -17.72
CA LEU A 62 -6.85 -6.96 -17.19
C LEU A 62 -7.24 -7.36 -15.76
N LEU A 63 -7.36 -8.67 -15.48
CA LEU A 63 -7.69 -9.16 -14.13
C LEU A 63 -6.63 -8.79 -13.10
N TRP A 64 -5.34 -8.92 -13.45
CA TRP A 64 -4.25 -8.51 -12.59
C TRP A 64 -4.27 -7.00 -12.35
N LEU A 65 -4.43 -6.21 -13.43
CA LEU A 65 -4.49 -4.76 -13.33
C LEU A 65 -5.66 -4.33 -12.43
N GLN A 66 -6.87 -4.86 -12.65
CA GLN A 66 -8.05 -4.54 -11.83
C GLN A 66 -7.86 -4.88 -10.35
N ALA A 67 -7.17 -5.98 -10.02
CA ALA A 67 -6.87 -6.34 -8.64
C ALA A 67 -5.89 -5.35 -7.99
N VAL A 68 -4.83 -4.95 -8.71
CA VAL A 68 -3.87 -3.95 -8.23
C VAL A 68 -4.50 -2.57 -8.09
N GLU A 69 -5.35 -2.15 -9.05
CA GLU A 69 -6.11 -0.90 -8.97
C GLU A 69 -7.06 -0.90 -7.77
N ALA A 70 -7.77 -1.99 -7.49
CA ALA A 70 -8.67 -2.09 -6.35
C ALA A 70 -7.91 -1.97 -5.01
N ALA A 71 -6.78 -2.66 -4.87
CA ALA A 71 -5.93 -2.54 -3.70
C ALA A 71 -5.36 -1.12 -3.51
N LEU A 72 -4.93 -0.46 -4.59
CA LEU A 72 -4.51 0.95 -4.53
C LEU A 72 -5.65 1.88 -4.16
N GLY A 73 -6.87 1.61 -4.62
CA GLY A 73 -8.07 2.34 -4.23
C GLY A 73 -8.26 2.37 -2.71
N GLN A 74 -8.09 1.21 -2.05
CA GLN A 74 -8.17 1.12 -0.58
C GLN A 74 -7.12 2.00 0.12
N TRP A 75 -5.88 2.03 -0.37
CA TRP A 75 -4.85 2.90 0.19
C TRP A 75 -5.09 4.39 -0.13
N GLN A 76 -5.62 4.71 -1.31
CA GLN A 76 -5.88 6.09 -1.75
C GLN A 76 -6.98 6.77 -0.93
N GLU A 77 -7.88 6.02 -0.29
CA GLU A 77 -8.85 6.55 0.67
C GLU A 77 -8.19 7.17 1.92
N HIS A 78 -6.95 6.79 2.22
CA HIS A 78 -6.25 7.20 3.44
C HIS A 78 -4.91 7.92 3.20
N LEU A 79 -4.35 7.81 1.99
CA LEU A 79 -3.06 8.36 1.63
C LEU A 79 -3.15 9.19 0.34
N PRO A 80 -2.41 10.31 0.24
CA PRO A 80 -2.27 11.04 -1.01
C PRO A 80 -1.41 10.24 -2.01
N LEU A 81 -2.08 9.58 -2.95
CA LEU A 81 -1.46 8.78 -4.00
C LEU A 81 -1.72 9.40 -5.37
N GLN A 82 -0.72 9.37 -6.25
CA GLN A 82 -0.85 9.76 -7.65
C GLN A 82 -0.26 8.70 -8.57
N ARG A 83 -1.01 8.33 -9.61
CA ARG A 83 -0.46 7.53 -10.71
C ARG A 83 0.46 8.36 -11.59
N VAL A 84 1.61 7.79 -11.93
CA VAL A 84 2.57 8.37 -12.87
C VAL A 84 2.93 7.36 -13.95
N GLU A 85 3.14 7.85 -15.18
CA GLU A 85 3.49 7.02 -16.34
C GLU A 85 4.99 6.70 -16.40
N ASP A 86 5.83 7.65 -15.98
CA ASP A 86 7.30 7.47 -15.95
C ASP A 86 7.72 6.81 -14.62
N PRO A 87 8.28 5.58 -14.63
CA PRO A 87 8.71 4.89 -13.42
C PRO A 87 9.80 5.64 -12.64
N ARG A 88 10.56 6.55 -13.27
CA ARG A 88 11.58 7.38 -12.59
C ARG A 88 10.99 8.45 -11.68
N ARG A 89 9.71 8.78 -11.90
CA ARG A 89 8.95 9.71 -11.05
C ARG A 89 8.29 9.03 -9.86
N ALA A 90 8.22 7.71 -9.86
CA ALA A 90 7.56 6.94 -8.82
C ALA A 90 8.48 6.62 -7.65
N GLN A 91 7.89 6.59 -6.46
CA GLN A 91 8.47 6.00 -5.26
C GLN A 91 8.03 4.54 -5.10
N VAL A 92 6.81 4.19 -5.54
CA VAL A 92 6.34 2.80 -5.54
C VAL A 92 6.24 2.30 -6.99
N LEU A 93 6.93 1.20 -7.28
CA LEU A 93 6.91 0.54 -8.58
C LEU A 93 6.25 -0.82 -8.43
N ILE A 94 5.08 -1.00 -9.04
CA ILE A 94 4.35 -2.27 -9.00
C ILE A 94 4.56 -3.02 -10.30
N ARG A 95 5.08 -4.25 -10.20
CA ARG A 95 5.37 -5.12 -11.33
C ARG A 95 4.53 -6.38 -11.29
N ARG A 96 4.09 -6.82 -12.47
CA ARG A 96 3.42 -8.09 -12.69
C ARG A 96 4.46 -9.19 -12.85
N GLU A 97 5.07 -9.57 -11.74
CA GLU A 97 6.16 -10.52 -11.70
C GLU A 97 6.04 -11.44 -10.49
N ARG A 98 6.36 -12.73 -10.67
CA ARG A 98 6.49 -13.64 -9.52
C ARG A 98 7.81 -13.33 -8.80
N PRO A 99 7.79 -13.07 -7.49
CA PRO A 99 9.01 -12.87 -6.72
C PRO A 99 10.00 -14.03 -6.87
N PRO A 100 11.31 -13.76 -7.01
CA PRO A 100 12.32 -14.81 -6.98
C PRO A 100 12.22 -15.64 -5.71
N ARG A 101 12.47 -16.95 -5.84
CA ARG A 101 12.49 -17.86 -4.71
C ARG A 101 13.59 -17.48 -3.72
N GLN A 102 13.24 -17.34 -2.45
CA GLN A 102 14.22 -17.05 -1.40
C GLN A 102 14.83 -18.35 -0.89
N GLN A 103 16.16 -18.41 -0.81
CA GLN A 103 16.85 -19.49 -0.13
C GLN A 103 16.91 -19.18 1.37
N LEU A 104 16.40 -20.10 2.19
CA LEU A 104 16.47 -19.99 3.64
C LEU A 104 17.79 -20.59 4.14
N PRO A 105 18.31 -20.15 5.30
CA PRO A 105 19.51 -20.74 5.92
C PRO A 105 19.40 -22.25 6.17
N THR A 106 18.17 -22.77 6.24
CA THR A 106 17.85 -24.20 6.39
C THR A 106 18.04 -25.01 5.09
N GLY A 107 18.45 -24.39 3.99
CA GLY A 107 18.55 -25.02 2.66
C GLY A 107 17.21 -25.17 1.93
N ARG A 108 16.08 -24.81 2.57
CA ARG A 108 14.75 -24.82 1.95
C ARG A 108 14.54 -23.57 1.10
N SER A 109 13.76 -23.71 0.04
CA SER A 109 13.35 -22.59 -0.81
C SER A 109 11.93 -22.13 -0.46
N ARG A 110 11.73 -20.82 -0.29
CA ARG A 110 10.41 -20.21 -0.03
C ARG A 110 9.95 -19.44 -1.26
N ALA A 111 8.79 -19.82 -1.79
CA ALA A 111 8.07 -19.04 -2.78
C ALA A 111 7.14 -18.04 -2.08
N SER A 112 6.88 -16.90 -2.72
CA SER A 112 5.86 -15.94 -2.29
C SER A 112 5.07 -15.45 -3.50
N HIS A 113 3.84 -15.03 -3.27
CA HIS A 113 2.98 -14.44 -4.29
C HIS A 113 3.17 -12.93 -4.41
N GLY A 114 3.62 -12.29 -3.34
CA GLY A 114 3.98 -10.88 -3.27
C GLY A 114 5.39 -10.70 -2.71
N ARG A 115 6.00 -9.54 -3.00
CA ARG A 115 7.15 -9.02 -2.26
C ARG A 115 7.32 -7.51 -2.46
N ALA A 116 7.35 -6.77 -1.36
CA ALA A 116 7.83 -5.40 -1.31
C ALA A 116 9.31 -5.35 -0.90
N THR A 117 10.11 -4.54 -1.59
CA THR A 117 11.53 -4.32 -1.29
C THR A 117 11.82 -2.82 -1.19
N LEU A 118 12.21 -2.36 0.00
CA LEU A 118 12.61 -0.97 0.24
C LEU A 118 14.06 -0.72 -0.13
N ASN A 119 14.29 0.30 -0.94
CA ASN A 119 15.57 0.93 -1.18
C ASN A 119 15.51 2.40 -0.77
N LEU A 120 16.61 2.92 -0.21
CA LEU A 120 16.71 4.35 0.11
C LEU A 120 17.54 5.01 -0.98
N GLN A 121 17.06 6.11 -1.53
CA GLN A 121 17.76 6.82 -2.61
C GLN A 121 17.72 8.33 -2.40
N ILE A 122 18.77 9.01 -2.87
CA ILE A 122 18.77 10.47 -2.98
C ILE A 122 18.41 10.81 -4.43
N THR A 123 17.35 11.59 -4.63
CA THR A 123 16.85 11.94 -5.96
C THR A 123 16.61 13.43 -6.07
N ALA A 124 17.00 14.01 -7.22
CA ALA A 124 16.71 15.40 -7.54
C ALA A 124 15.26 15.51 -8.04
N ARG A 125 14.44 16.27 -7.31
CA ARG A 125 13.09 16.66 -7.71
C ARG A 125 13.05 18.18 -7.89
N LEU A 126 12.80 18.63 -9.12
CA LEU A 126 12.75 20.07 -9.46
C LEU A 126 14.01 20.82 -8.98
N GLY A 127 15.19 20.22 -9.15
CA GLY A 127 16.47 20.80 -8.73
C GLY A 127 16.80 20.68 -7.24
N VAL A 128 15.91 20.09 -6.42
CA VAL A 128 16.13 19.86 -4.99
C VAL A 128 16.42 18.39 -4.73
N TRP A 129 17.57 18.10 -4.13
CA TRP A 129 17.93 16.75 -3.69
C TRP A 129 17.13 16.37 -2.44
N ARG A 130 16.49 15.19 -2.48
CA ARG A 130 15.69 14.66 -1.36
C ARG A 130 16.04 13.20 -1.12
N LEU A 131 16.02 12.79 0.14
CA LEU A 131 16.02 11.38 0.50
C LEU A 131 14.60 10.83 0.29
N GLU A 132 14.45 9.82 -0.55
CA GLU A 132 13.17 9.17 -0.85
C GLU A 132 13.25 7.67 -0.58
N PRO A 133 12.19 7.06 -0.01
CA PRO A 133 12.01 5.63 -0.12
C PRO A 133 11.67 5.28 -1.58
N ARG A 134 12.23 4.19 -2.07
CA ARG A 134 11.85 3.55 -3.32
C ARG A 134 11.51 2.11 -3.08
N VAL A 135 10.25 1.77 -3.25
CA VAL A 135 9.75 0.42 -3.01
C VAL A 135 9.40 -0.23 -4.34
N GLU A 136 10.01 -1.38 -4.60
CA GLU A 136 9.58 -2.26 -5.66
C GLU A 136 8.64 -3.32 -5.09
N VAL A 137 7.46 -3.46 -5.71
CA VAL A 137 6.40 -4.38 -5.32
C VAL A 137 6.18 -5.35 -6.46
N LEU A 138 6.54 -6.62 -6.24
CA LEU A 138 6.34 -7.71 -7.19
C LEU A 138 5.05 -8.45 -6.83
N ILE A 139 4.07 -8.48 -7.72
CA ILE A 139 2.81 -9.21 -7.53
C ILE A 139 2.67 -10.29 -8.59
N SER A 140 2.63 -11.55 -8.14
CA SER A 140 2.47 -12.70 -9.01
C SER A 140 1.08 -12.68 -9.67
N PRO A 141 1.00 -12.90 -11.00
CA PRO A 141 -0.28 -12.99 -11.70
C PRO A 141 -0.95 -14.36 -11.60
N ASP A 142 -0.29 -15.35 -11.01
CA ASP A 142 -0.70 -16.76 -11.05
C ASP A 142 -1.66 -17.11 -9.92
N GLN A 143 -2.66 -16.25 -9.70
CA GLN A 143 -3.65 -16.38 -8.64
C GLN A 143 -5.04 -15.97 -9.13
N ARG A 144 -6.08 -16.31 -8.37
CA ARG A 144 -7.43 -15.77 -8.61
C ARG A 144 -7.43 -14.27 -8.29
N ARG A 145 -8.29 -13.50 -8.97
CA ARG A 145 -8.36 -12.04 -8.82
C ARG A 145 -8.37 -11.56 -7.35
N ALA A 146 -9.24 -12.12 -6.51
CA ALA A 146 -9.33 -11.73 -5.10
C ALA A 146 -8.03 -12.01 -4.32
N ALA A 147 -7.32 -13.10 -4.62
CA ALA A 147 -6.03 -13.39 -4.01
C ALA A 147 -4.92 -12.44 -4.52
N ILE A 148 -4.95 -12.04 -5.80
CA ILE A 148 -4.07 -10.98 -6.32
C ILE A 148 -4.33 -9.67 -5.57
N GLU A 149 -5.59 -9.30 -5.38
CA GLU A 149 -6.00 -8.06 -4.71
C GLU A 149 -5.56 -8.07 -3.24
N ALA A 150 -5.81 -9.14 -2.50
CA ALA A 150 -5.33 -9.30 -1.12
C ALA A 150 -3.80 -9.25 -1.02
N THR A 151 -3.10 -9.93 -1.93
CA THR A 151 -1.63 -9.87 -2.00
C THR A 151 -1.17 -8.43 -2.27
N ALA A 152 -1.78 -7.74 -3.24
CA ALA A 152 -1.44 -6.36 -3.56
C ALA A 152 -1.74 -5.42 -2.38
N LEU A 153 -2.87 -5.59 -1.69
CA LEU A 153 -3.24 -4.80 -0.52
C LEU A 153 -2.17 -4.90 0.57
N HIS A 154 -1.71 -6.12 0.87
CA HIS A 154 -0.65 -6.40 1.83
C HIS A 154 0.70 -5.77 1.45
N GLU A 155 1.20 -6.07 0.24
CA GLU A 155 2.52 -5.58 -0.19
C GLU A 155 2.54 -4.05 -0.35
N LEU A 156 1.40 -3.44 -0.67
CA LEU A 156 1.26 -1.99 -0.68
C LEU A 156 1.33 -1.38 0.72
N GLY A 157 0.85 -2.08 1.75
CA GLY A 157 1.05 -1.63 3.13
C GLY A 157 2.52 -1.52 3.51
N HIS A 158 3.34 -2.50 3.11
CA HIS A 158 4.79 -2.39 3.21
C HIS A 158 5.32 -1.22 2.38
N ALA A 159 4.84 -1.04 1.14
CA ALA A 159 5.26 0.06 0.28
C ALA A 159 4.99 1.44 0.87
N PHE A 160 3.91 1.58 1.65
CA PHE A 160 3.54 2.81 2.34
C PHE A 160 4.06 2.93 3.78
N GLY A 161 4.92 1.99 4.19
CA GLY A 161 5.76 2.11 5.39
C GLY A 161 5.41 1.17 6.54
N LEU A 162 4.38 0.34 6.44
CA LEU A 162 4.03 -0.66 7.46
C LEU A 162 4.96 -1.88 7.38
N TRP A 163 6.25 -1.69 7.70
CA TRP A 163 7.26 -2.74 7.71
C TRP A 163 7.18 -3.58 9.00
N GLY A 164 6.16 -4.43 9.05
CA GLY A 164 5.82 -5.33 10.13
C GLY A 164 4.50 -6.00 9.78
N HIS A 165 4.05 -6.93 10.62
CA HIS A 165 2.83 -7.68 10.34
C HIS A 165 1.84 -7.59 11.49
N SER A 166 0.55 -7.52 11.17
CA SER A 166 -0.49 -7.74 12.15
C SER A 166 -0.42 -9.19 12.67
N PRO A 167 -0.67 -9.43 13.97
CA PRO A 167 -0.87 -10.77 14.50
C PRO A 167 -2.23 -11.38 14.14
N ASP A 168 -3.17 -10.59 13.61
CA ASP A 168 -4.53 -10.99 13.32
C ASP A 168 -4.68 -11.44 11.86
N PRO A 169 -5.10 -12.69 11.57
CA PRO A 169 -5.20 -13.22 10.21
C PRO A 169 -6.27 -12.55 9.34
N ASP A 170 -7.20 -11.80 9.94
CA ASP A 170 -8.27 -11.07 9.25
C ASP A 170 -7.85 -9.63 8.84
N ASP A 171 -6.64 -9.21 9.25
CA ASP A 171 -6.06 -7.92 8.84
C ASP A 171 -5.33 -8.04 7.50
N ALA A 172 -5.31 -6.95 6.72
CA ALA A 172 -4.59 -6.93 5.45
C ALA A 172 -3.08 -7.16 5.64
N MET A 173 -2.54 -6.71 6.78
CA MET A 173 -1.12 -6.83 7.12
C MET A 173 -0.75 -8.12 7.86
N ALA A 174 -1.60 -9.14 7.88
CA ALA A 174 -1.28 -10.42 8.51
C ALA A 174 -0.09 -11.14 7.86
N ALA A 175 0.86 -11.65 8.64
CA ALA A 175 1.99 -12.44 8.11
C ALA A 175 1.55 -13.79 7.52
N VAL A 176 0.47 -14.34 8.07
CA VAL A 176 -0.18 -15.57 7.62
C VAL A 176 -1.65 -15.21 7.42
N PRO A 177 -2.10 -15.02 6.16
CA PRO A 177 -3.48 -14.66 5.90
C PRO A 177 -4.43 -15.81 6.27
N GLY A 178 -5.67 -15.46 6.61
CA GLY A 178 -6.76 -16.41 6.81
C GLY A 178 -7.15 -17.16 5.52
N ALA A 179 -8.21 -17.97 5.61
CA ALA A 179 -8.70 -18.76 4.49
C ALA A 179 -9.32 -17.89 3.38
N ASP A 180 -9.98 -16.80 3.77
CA ASP A 180 -10.63 -15.86 2.86
C ASP A 180 -9.72 -14.67 2.54
N PRO A 181 -9.63 -14.22 1.28
CA PRO A 181 -8.84 -13.04 0.93
C PRO A 181 -9.37 -11.76 1.61
N VAL A 182 -8.51 -11.09 2.36
CA VAL A 182 -8.79 -9.76 2.93
C VAL A 182 -8.66 -8.69 1.84
N LEU A 183 -9.75 -8.00 1.54
CA LEU A 183 -9.83 -7.02 0.44
C LEU A 183 -9.98 -5.57 0.91
N ARG A 184 -9.95 -5.34 2.23
CA ARG A 184 -10.12 -4.02 2.84
C ARG A 184 -9.17 -3.86 4.00
N LEU A 185 -8.76 -2.63 4.27
CA LEU A 185 -7.98 -2.31 5.45
C LEU A 185 -8.86 -2.42 6.69
N SER A 186 -8.37 -3.12 7.71
CA SER A 186 -9.08 -3.23 8.97
C SER A 186 -8.92 -1.95 9.80
N PRO A 187 -9.76 -1.75 10.83
CA PRO A 187 -9.55 -0.66 11.78
C PRO A 187 -8.17 -0.70 12.47
N ARG A 188 -7.58 -1.91 12.65
CA ARG A 188 -6.25 -2.12 13.22
C ARG A 188 -5.14 -1.70 12.25
N ASP A 189 -5.29 -2.02 10.97
CA ASP A 189 -4.39 -1.56 9.91
C ASP A 189 -4.36 -0.03 9.86
N LEU A 190 -5.54 0.60 9.88
CA LEU A 190 -5.68 2.05 9.84
C LEU A 190 -5.17 2.74 11.11
N ALA A 191 -5.36 2.14 12.29
CA ALA A 191 -4.80 2.67 13.54
C ALA A 191 -3.27 2.68 13.50
N SER A 192 -2.66 1.60 13.00
CA SER A 192 -1.21 1.47 12.84
C SER A 192 -0.67 2.46 11.80
N LEU A 193 -1.37 2.62 10.67
CA LEU A 193 -1.04 3.61 9.64
C LEU A 193 -1.07 5.04 10.18
N ARG A 194 -2.14 5.42 10.90
CA ARG A 194 -2.26 6.75 11.50
C ARG A 194 -1.14 7.04 12.49
N TRP A 195 -0.81 6.06 13.35
CA TRP A 195 0.32 6.21 14.26
C TRP A 195 1.64 6.43 13.51
N LEU A 196 1.89 5.62 12.47
CA LEU A 196 3.11 5.67 11.67
C LEU A 196 3.27 7.04 10.97
N TYR A 197 2.21 7.55 10.35
CA TYR A 197 2.23 8.84 9.65
C TYR A 197 2.27 10.05 10.60
N GLY A 198 2.06 9.83 11.91
CA GLY A 198 2.32 10.82 12.96
C GLY A 198 3.79 10.88 13.42
N GLN A 199 4.64 9.96 12.97
CA GLN A 199 6.04 9.93 13.39
C GLN A 199 6.90 10.92 12.61
N PRO A 200 7.96 11.49 13.22
CA PRO A 200 8.90 12.33 12.49
C PRO A 200 9.63 11.52 11.41
N THR A 201 9.79 12.12 10.24
CA THR A 201 10.51 11.53 9.10
C THR A 201 11.44 12.53 8.44
N ARG A 202 12.59 12.05 7.94
CA ARG A 202 13.50 12.81 7.08
C ARG A 202 13.23 12.59 5.60
N PHE A 203 12.39 11.61 5.26
CA PHE A 203 12.04 11.32 3.88
C PHE A 203 11.23 12.47 3.29
N GLY A 204 11.50 12.77 2.03
CA GLY A 204 10.94 13.92 1.33
C GLY A 204 11.54 15.26 1.76
N ALA A 205 12.35 15.34 2.82
CA ALA A 205 13.05 16.58 3.18
C ALA A 205 14.25 16.83 2.24
N PRO A 206 14.61 18.12 1.97
CA PRO A 206 15.83 18.44 1.26
C PRO A 206 17.08 17.91 1.98
N VAL A 207 18.01 17.35 1.23
CA VAL A 207 19.34 16.95 1.73
C VAL A 207 20.43 17.87 1.17
N PRO A 208 21.52 18.14 1.92
CA PRO A 208 22.59 19.01 1.45
C PRO A 208 23.36 18.36 0.31
N SER A 209 23.23 18.92 -0.91
CA SER A 209 23.96 18.58 -2.14
C SER A 209 23.84 17.15 -2.68
N ALA A 210 24.23 16.96 -3.95
CA ALA A 210 24.19 15.65 -4.62
C ALA A 210 25.11 14.65 -3.89
N PRO A 211 24.75 13.36 -3.78
CA PRO A 211 25.67 12.35 -3.29
C PRO A 211 26.90 12.31 -4.21
N VAL A 212 28.09 12.37 -3.60
CA VAL A 212 29.37 12.23 -4.31
C VAL A 212 29.47 10.76 -4.79
N PRO A 213 29.86 10.51 -6.07
CA PRO A 213 29.95 9.17 -6.64
C PRO A 213 30.96 8.26 -5.92
#